data_AF-A0AAN8IEF3-F1
#
_entry.id   AF-A0AAN8IEF3-F1
#
_cell.length_a   1.000
_cell.length_b   1.000
_cell.length_c   1.000
_cell.angle_alpha   90.00
_cell.angle_beta   90.00
_cell.angle_gamma   90.00
#
_symmetry.space_group_name_H-M   'P 1'
#
loop_
_entity.id
_entity.type
_entity.pdbx_description
1 polymer ?
#
loop_
_entity_poly.entity_id
_entity_poly.type
_entity_poly.pdbx_seq_one_letter_code
_entity_poly.pdbx_strand_id
1 'polypeptide(L)'
;MFDFHCFSRFLSKSSVKDEIINFDAHRITKEVHKKVTALVKSKEASFDPKNAKRASVAAAPLAAWVTANLQYSEILEKISPLEQEKNQLVSNLSKAEKQIEKLSKGLLTVDEKVAALKEKFEGLMMEATQIKIDLEKEQNIIKAAGTLVDRLAGEFSRWQTQMQSLSQEMDN
;
A
#
# COMPACT_ATOMS: atom_id res chain seq x y z
N MET A 1 22.51 -16.56 56.79
CA MET A 1 22.13 -15.40 57.63
C MET A 1 21.53 -14.38 56.68
N PHE A 2 20.19 -14.38 56.52
CA PHE A 2 19.54 -13.34 55.71
C PHE A 2 19.70 -12.03 56.46
N ASP A 3 20.34 -11.06 55.82
CA ASP A 3 20.77 -9.84 56.48
C ASP A 3 19.57 -8.90 56.69
N PHE A 4 18.93 -9.04 57.86
CA PHE A 4 17.80 -8.20 58.30
C PHE A 4 18.16 -6.70 58.23
N HIS A 5 19.44 -6.37 58.36
CA HIS A 5 19.94 -5.01 58.26
C HIS A 5 19.77 -4.42 56.84
N CYS A 6 20.04 -5.21 55.79
CA CYS A 6 19.82 -4.78 54.40
C CYS A 6 18.34 -4.58 54.08
N PHE A 7 17.48 -5.47 54.59
CA PHE A 7 16.02 -5.35 54.41
C PHE A 7 15.46 -4.11 55.10
N SER A 8 15.87 -3.86 56.36
CA SER A 8 15.49 -2.66 57.10
C SER A 8 15.94 -1.39 56.38
N ARG A 9 17.20 -1.35 55.93
CA ARG A 9 17.74 -0.21 55.17
C ARG A 9 17.03 0.03 53.83
N PHE A 10 16.55 -1.03 53.17
CA PHE A 10 15.75 -0.90 51.95
C PHE A 10 14.41 -0.24 52.25
N LEU A 11 13.65 -0.78 53.22
CA LEU A 11 12.32 -0.26 53.57
C LEU A 11 12.35 1.17 54.16
N SER A 12 13.47 1.59 54.76
CA SER A 12 13.63 2.96 55.25
C SER A 12 13.76 4.02 54.15
N LYS A 13 13.93 3.63 52.88
CA LYS A 13 13.99 4.58 51.76
C LYS A 13 12.59 5.05 51.38
N SER A 14 12.41 6.37 51.24
CA SER A 14 11.14 6.98 50.80
C SER A 14 10.72 6.57 49.39
N SER A 15 11.65 6.14 48.52
CA SER A 15 11.37 5.74 47.12
C SER A 15 10.68 4.40 46.98
N VAL A 16 10.73 3.54 48.00
CA VAL A 16 10.22 2.15 47.92
C VAL A 16 8.73 2.11 47.64
N LYS A 17 7.96 3.09 48.15
CA LYS A 17 6.54 3.20 47.87
C LYS A 17 6.27 3.37 46.37
N ASP A 18 7.00 4.29 45.73
CA ASP A 18 6.82 4.61 44.32
C ASP A 18 7.35 3.47 43.42
N GLU A 19 8.41 2.79 43.86
CA GLU A 19 8.95 1.59 43.21
C GLU A 19 7.95 0.41 43.23
N ILE A 20 7.21 0.22 44.32
CA ILE A 20 6.18 -0.83 44.43
C ILE A 20 4.95 -0.51 43.56
N ILE A 21 4.53 0.75 43.52
CA ILE A 21 3.36 1.17 42.74
C ILE A 21 3.64 1.09 41.24
N ASN A 22 4.82 1.51 40.80
CA ASN A 22 5.22 1.50 39.39
C ASN A 22 5.97 0.22 38.99
N PHE A 23 5.81 -0.85 39.77
CA PHE A 23 6.50 -2.10 39.51
C PHE A 23 6.03 -2.70 38.18
N ASP A 24 6.99 -2.91 37.28
CA ASP A 24 6.73 -3.49 35.98
C ASP A 24 6.91 -5.01 36.02
N ALA A 25 5.80 -5.73 35.89
CA ALA A 25 5.80 -7.19 35.91
C ALA A 25 6.49 -7.81 34.68
N HIS A 26 6.74 -7.06 33.60
CA HIS A 26 7.55 -7.53 32.47
C HIS A 26 9.02 -7.77 32.85
N ARG A 27 9.49 -7.14 33.94
CA ARG A 27 10.87 -7.29 34.43
C ARG A 27 11.09 -8.58 35.22
N ILE A 28 10.03 -9.32 35.55
CA ILE A 28 10.14 -10.59 36.25
C ILE A 28 10.69 -11.64 35.29
N THR A 29 11.91 -12.12 35.54
CA THR A 29 12.46 -13.24 34.78
C THR A 29 11.84 -14.57 35.22
N LYS A 30 11.82 -15.55 34.30
CA LYS A 30 11.34 -16.92 34.56
C LYS A 30 11.96 -17.57 35.80
N GLU A 31 13.23 -17.27 36.06
CA GLU A 31 13.93 -17.78 37.23
C GLU A 31 13.40 -17.18 38.53
N VAL A 32 13.17 -15.87 38.56
CA VAL A 32 12.61 -15.18 39.73
C VAL A 32 11.18 -15.64 39.96
N HIS A 33 10.37 -15.74 38.89
CA HIS A 33 9.00 -16.26 38.96
C HIS A 33 8.95 -17.65 39.58
N LYS A 34 9.78 -18.60 39.11
CA LYS A 34 9.84 -19.97 39.65
C LYS A 34 10.28 -20.00 41.12
N LYS A 35 11.32 -19.23 41.48
CA LYS A 35 11.82 -19.15 42.85
C LYS A 35 10.77 -18.58 43.80
N VAL A 36 10.11 -17.48 43.42
CA VAL A 36 9.05 -16.86 44.23
C VAL A 36 7.83 -17.76 44.32
N THR A 37 7.42 -18.41 43.23
CA THR A 37 6.33 -19.42 43.24
C THR A 37 6.62 -20.54 44.22
N ALA A 38 7.83 -21.09 44.21
CA ALA A 38 8.22 -22.17 45.13
C ALA A 38 8.19 -21.71 46.60
N LEU A 39 8.62 -20.47 46.88
CA LEU A 39 8.56 -19.88 48.21
C LEU A 39 7.11 -19.64 48.68
N VAL A 40 6.25 -19.15 47.79
CA VAL A 40 4.82 -18.94 48.09
C VAL A 40 4.13 -20.28 48.36
N LYS A 41 4.39 -21.30 47.54
CA LYS A 41 3.85 -22.67 47.75
C LYS A 41 4.37 -23.30 49.05
N SER A 42 5.65 -23.15 49.36
CA SER A 42 6.24 -23.68 50.61
C SER A 42 5.67 -23.02 51.86
N LYS A 43 5.13 -21.79 51.75
CA LYS A 43 4.60 -21.00 52.87
C LYS A 43 3.16 -20.56 52.62
N GLU A 44 2.37 -21.41 51.97
CA GLU A 44 1.01 -21.07 51.52
C GLU A 44 0.12 -20.54 52.65
N ALA A 45 0.24 -21.12 53.84
CA ALA A 45 -0.47 -20.66 55.04
C ALA A 45 -0.14 -19.22 55.47
N SER A 46 1.05 -18.70 55.12
CA SER A 46 1.48 -17.32 55.41
C SER A 46 0.98 -16.31 54.38
N PHE A 47 0.60 -16.76 53.18
CA PHE A 47 0.07 -15.91 52.11
C PHE A 47 -1.47 -15.91 52.06
N ASP A 48 -2.15 -16.71 52.88
CA ASP A 48 -3.60 -16.62 53.08
C ASP A 48 -3.98 -15.25 53.69
N PRO A 49 -4.94 -14.51 53.11
CA PRO A 49 -5.31 -13.18 53.58
C PRO A 49 -5.70 -13.11 55.06
N LYS A 50 -6.30 -14.16 55.62
CA LYS A 50 -6.70 -14.18 57.04
C LYS A 50 -5.49 -14.34 57.95
N ASN A 51 -4.56 -15.22 57.59
CA ASN A 51 -3.33 -15.44 58.35
C ASN A 51 -2.34 -14.27 58.20
N ALA A 52 -2.20 -13.70 57.01
CA ALA A 52 -1.36 -12.52 56.77
C ALA A 52 -1.87 -11.29 57.55
N LYS A 53 -3.19 -11.08 57.60
CA LYS A 53 -3.80 -10.00 58.39
C LYS A 53 -3.62 -10.20 59.89
N ARG A 54 -3.65 -11.45 60.37
CA ARG A 54 -3.35 -11.79 61.77
C ARG A 54 -1.90 -11.47 62.14
N ALA A 55 -0.96 -11.59 61.20
CA ALA A 55 0.44 -11.24 61.41
C ALA A 55 0.69 -9.72 61.35
N SER A 56 0.10 -9.01 60.37
CA SER A 56 0.14 -7.54 60.28
C SER A 56 -0.89 -6.97 59.31
N VAL A 57 -1.44 -5.80 59.64
CA VAL A 57 -2.40 -5.06 58.79
C VAL A 57 -1.78 -4.65 57.44
N ALA A 58 -0.48 -4.33 57.43
CA ALA A 58 0.24 -3.97 56.21
C ALA A 58 0.76 -5.20 55.43
N ALA A 59 0.86 -6.36 56.08
CA ALA A 59 1.34 -7.58 55.42
C ALA A 59 0.27 -8.22 54.51
N ALA A 60 -1.01 -8.10 54.86
CA ALA A 60 -2.11 -8.62 54.04
C ALA A 60 -2.17 -8.05 52.60
N PRO A 61 -2.14 -6.72 52.38
CA PRO A 61 -2.15 -6.18 51.02
C PRO A 61 -0.87 -6.48 50.24
N LEU A 62 0.29 -6.56 50.91
CA LEU A 62 1.55 -6.94 50.27
C LEU A 62 1.55 -8.42 49.83
N ALA A 63 0.99 -9.32 50.64
CA ALA A 63 0.81 -10.72 50.27
C ALA A 63 -0.10 -10.88 49.04
N ALA A 64 -1.21 -10.13 49.00
CA ALA A 64 -2.10 -10.08 47.83
C ALA A 64 -1.39 -9.51 46.59
N TRP A 65 -0.59 -8.45 46.75
CA TRP A 65 0.21 -7.85 45.67
C TRP A 65 1.19 -8.85 45.07
N VAL A 66 1.91 -9.63 45.88
CA VAL A 66 2.86 -10.65 45.37
C VAL A 66 2.13 -11.72 44.56
N THR A 67 1.01 -12.23 45.07
CA THR A 67 0.22 -13.26 44.37
C THR A 67 -0.35 -12.72 43.05
N ALA A 68 -0.84 -11.48 43.04
CA ALA A 68 -1.36 -10.83 41.83
C ALA A 68 -0.26 -10.64 40.78
N ASN A 69 0.94 -10.20 41.16
CA ASN A 69 2.07 -10.05 40.24
C ASN A 69 2.52 -11.39 39.65
N LEU A 70 2.46 -12.47 40.45
CA LEU A 70 2.82 -13.81 39.99
C LEU A 70 1.85 -14.34 38.93
N GLN A 71 0.55 -14.14 39.14
CA GLN A 71 -0.50 -14.49 38.18
C GLN A 71 -0.40 -13.63 36.92
N TYR A 72 -0.19 -12.33 37.08
CA TYR A 72 -0.06 -11.40 35.96
C TYR A 72 1.17 -11.73 35.10
N SER A 73 2.30 -12.07 35.71
CA SER A 73 3.51 -12.51 34.99
C SER A 73 3.26 -13.80 34.17
N GLU A 74 2.50 -14.77 34.70
CA GLU A 74 2.14 -15.97 33.93
C GLU A 74 1.25 -15.65 32.72
N ILE A 75 0.27 -14.76 32.91
CA ILE A 75 -0.61 -14.31 31.84
C ILE A 75 0.19 -13.54 30.78
N LEU A 76 1.14 -12.71 31.20
CA LEU A 76 1.98 -11.92 30.32
C LEU A 76 2.86 -12.79 29.41
N GLU A 77 3.38 -13.91 29.92
CA GLU A 77 4.08 -14.89 29.07
C GLU A 77 3.18 -15.48 27.98
N LYS A 78 1.90 -15.69 28.27
CA LYS A 78 0.92 -16.20 27.30
C LYS A 78 0.49 -15.13 26.29
N ILE A 79 0.40 -13.87 26.73
CA ILE A 79 -0.04 -12.73 25.91
C ILE A 79 1.09 -12.20 25.02
N SER A 80 2.35 -12.23 25.47
CA SER A 80 3.51 -11.73 24.72
C SER A 80 3.60 -12.22 23.26
N PRO A 81 3.47 -13.52 22.95
CA PRO A 81 3.49 -13.98 21.55
C PRO A 81 2.28 -13.47 20.76
N LEU A 82 1.10 -13.36 21.38
CA LEU A 82 -0.11 -12.86 20.73
C LEU A 82 0.01 -11.36 20.42
N GLU A 83 0.63 -10.58 21.30
CA GLU A 83 0.91 -9.17 21.05
C GLU A 83 1.93 -8.98 19.94
N GLN A 84 2.99 -9.79 19.90
CA GLN A 84 3.95 -9.78 18.80
C GLN A 84 3.29 -10.13 17.47
N GLU A 85 2.48 -11.19 17.44
CA GLU A 85 1.75 -11.60 16.24
C GLU A 85 0.77 -10.51 15.79
N LYS A 86 -0.01 -9.93 16.72
CA LYS A 86 -0.89 -8.79 16.43
C LYS A 86 -0.12 -7.63 15.83
N ASN A 87 1.00 -7.24 16.41
CA ASN A 87 1.81 -6.13 15.90
C ASN A 87 2.37 -6.42 14.51
N GLN A 88 2.78 -7.67 14.26
CA GLN A 88 3.22 -8.11 12.95
C GLN A 88 2.09 -8.06 11.91
N LEU A 89 0.89 -8.55 12.27
CA LEU A 89 -0.29 -8.52 11.41
C LEU A 89 -0.73 -7.09 11.09
N VAL A 90 -0.75 -6.19 12.08
CA VAL A 90 -1.06 -4.78 11.89
C VAL A 90 -0.03 -4.11 10.98
N SER A 91 1.27 -4.40 11.15
CA SER A 91 2.31 -3.90 10.25
C SER A 91 2.12 -4.38 8.82
N ASN A 92 1.81 -5.67 8.64
CA ASN A 92 1.56 -6.27 7.33
C ASN A 92 0.32 -5.68 6.66
N LEU A 93 -0.76 -5.51 7.41
CA LEU A 93 -1.99 -4.89 6.95
C LEU A 93 -1.73 -3.45 6.48
N SER A 94 -1.03 -2.64 7.29
CA SER A 94 -0.67 -1.27 6.90
C SER A 94 0.19 -1.21 5.63
N LYS A 95 1.11 -2.17 5.45
CA LYS A 95 1.91 -2.28 4.21
C LYS A 95 1.02 -2.63 3.01
N ALA A 96 0.10 -3.58 3.16
CA ALA A 96 -0.82 -3.99 2.10
C ALA A 96 -1.76 -2.84 1.70
N GLU A 97 -2.32 -2.11 2.66
CA GLU A 97 -3.16 -0.94 2.40
C GLU A 97 -2.41 0.13 1.60
N LYS A 98 -1.17 0.45 1.98
CA LYS A 98 -0.32 1.39 1.23
C LYS A 98 -0.02 0.91 -0.20
N GLN A 99 0.16 -0.40 -0.39
CA GLN A 99 0.36 -0.97 -1.72
C GLN A 99 -0.90 -0.85 -2.57
N ILE A 100 -2.08 -1.14 -2.00
CA ILE A 100 -3.37 -0.98 -2.67
C ILE A 100 -3.59 0.48 -3.07
N GLU A 101 -3.33 1.43 -2.17
CA GLU A 101 -3.46 2.86 -2.46
C GLU A 101 -2.54 3.29 -3.62
N LYS A 102 -1.28 2.84 -3.61
CA LYS A 102 -0.32 3.12 -4.68
C LYS A 102 -0.77 2.53 -6.01
N LEU A 103 -1.25 1.28 -6.02
CA LEU A 103 -1.72 0.60 -7.23
C LEU A 103 -2.99 1.25 -7.77
N SER A 104 -3.93 1.63 -6.90
CA SER A 104 -5.16 2.32 -7.28
C SER A 104 -4.86 3.67 -7.93
N LYS A 105 -3.95 4.47 -7.35
CA LYS A 105 -3.47 5.71 -7.96
C LYS A 105 -2.79 5.46 -9.32
N GLY A 106 -1.96 4.43 -9.41
CA GLY A 106 -1.33 4.03 -10.67
C GLY A 106 -2.32 3.63 -11.75
N LEU A 107 -3.38 2.91 -11.38
CA LEU A 107 -4.44 2.49 -12.29
C LEU A 107 -5.18 3.71 -12.87
N LEU A 108 -5.56 4.67 -12.02
CA LEU A 108 -6.19 5.92 -12.47
C LEU A 108 -5.31 6.68 -13.48
N THR A 109 -4.00 6.79 -13.22
CA THR A 109 -3.07 7.42 -14.16
C THR A 109 -2.98 6.68 -15.49
N VAL A 110 -3.06 5.35 -15.49
CA VAL A 110 -3.06 4.55 -16.72
C VAL A 110 -4.38 4.76 -17.47
N ASP A 111 -5.52 4.75 -16.78
CA ASP A 111 -6.83 4.99 -17.38
C ASP A 111 -6.90 6.38 -18.03
N GLU A 112 -6.39 7.42 -17.37
CA GLU A 112 -6.27 8.77 -17.94
C GLU A 112 -5.41 8.78 -19.22
N LYS A 113 -4.26 8.10 -19.21
CA LYS A 113 -3.40 7.98 -20.40
C LYS A 113 -4.07 7.21 -21.53
N VAL A 114 -4.79 6.15 -21.22
CA VAL A 114 -5.54 5.35 -22.21
C VAL A 114 -6.67 6.19 -22.81
N ALA A 115 -7.40 6.97 -22.00
CA ALA A 115 -8.43 7.87 -22.49
C ALA A 115 -7.84 8.93 -23.45
N ALA A 116 -6.74 9.58 -23.05
CA ALA A 116 -6.06 10.56 -23.91
C ALA A 116 -5.51 9.97 -25.21
N LEU A 117 -5.01 8.72 -25.17
CA LEU A 117 -4.55 8.03 -26.37
C LEU A 117 -5.71 7.64 -27.29
N LYS A 118 -6.86 7.23 -26.74
CA LYS A 118 -8.07 6.94 -27.53
C LYS A 118 -8.57 8.19 -28.24
N GLU A 119 -8.66 9.33 -27.55
CA GLU A 119 -9.06 10.60 -28.15
C GLU A 119 -8.12 11.02 -29.29
N LYS A 120 -6.79 10.94 -29.06
CA LYS A 120 -5.80 11.22 -30.11
C LYS A 120 -5.92 10.27 -31.30
N PHE A 121 -6.15 8.98 -31.03
CA PHE A 121 -6.33 7.98 -32.08
C PHE A 121 -7.57 8.27 -32.91
N GLU A 122 -8.70 8.62 -32.28
CA GLU A 122 -9.93 9.01 -32.96
C GLU A 122 -9.72 10.25 -33.84
N GLY A 123 -9.03 11.28 -33.33
CA GLY A 123 -8.69 12.48 -34.11
C GLY A 123 -7.82 12.16 -35.34
N LEU A 124 -6.73 11.41 -35.13
CA LEU A 124 -5.85 11.00 -36.22
C LEU A 124 -6.55 10.10 -37.24
N MET A 125 -7.44 9.21 -36.80
CA MET A 125 -8.25 8.39 -37.69
C MET A 125 -9.18 9.25 -38.53
N MET A 126 -9.82 10.26 -37.93
CA MET A 126 -10.69 11.18 -38.67
C MET A 126 -9.91 11.96 -39.72
N GLU A 127 -8.74 12.51 -39.37
CA GLU A 127 -7.83 13.17 -40.31
C GLU A 127 -7.37 12.24 -41.44
N ALA A 128 -6.95 11.02 -41.11
CA ALA A 128 -6.53 10.03 -42.10
C ALA A 128 -7.66 9.65 -43.06
N THR A 129 -8.89 9.51 -42.55
CA THR A 129 -10.06 9.25 -43.41
C THR A 129 -10.37 10.44 -44.31
N GLN A 130 -10.24 11.68 -43.83
CA GLN A 130 -10.44 12.87 -44.63
C GLN A 130 -9.40 12.97 -45.75
N ILE A 131 -8.12 12.78 -45.44
CA ILE A 131 -7.04 12.75 -46.43
C ILE A 131 -7.30 11.67 -47.49
N LYS A 132 -7.77 10.49 -47.08
CA LYS A 132 -8.09 9.41 -48.01
C LYS A 132 -9.23 9.80 -48.96
N ILE A 133 -10.28 10.44 -48.45
CA ILE A 133 -11.40 10.93 -49.27
C ILE A 133 -10.91 11.98 -50.27
N ASP A 134 -10.09 12.93 -49.83
CA ASP A 134 -9.60 14.00 -50.69
C ASP A 134 -8.62 13.47 -51.75
N LEU A 135 -7.78 12.50 -51.40
CA LEU A 135 -6.93 11.77 -52.35
C LEU A 135 -7.77 11.06 -53.44
N GLU A 136 -8.86 10.40 -53.06
CA GLU A 136 -9.77 9.75 -54.04
C GLU A 136 -10.41 10.78 -54.99
N LYS A 137 -10.79 11.96 -54.47
CA LYS A 137 -11.30 13.06 -55.32
C LYS A 137 -10.24 13.55 -56.30
N GLU A 138 -9.03 13.83 -55.82
CA GLU A 138 -7.93 14.29 -56.68
C GLU A 138 -7.58 13.25 -57.74
N GLN A 139 -7.54 11.97 -57.37
CA GLN A 139 -7.31 10.88 -58.32
C GLN A 139 -8.36 10.85 -59.43
N ASN A 140 -9.63 11.10 -59.10
CA ASN A 140 -10.71 11.18 -60.08
C ASN A 140 -10.59 12.40 -60.98
N ILE A 141 -10.17 13.55 -60.44
CA ILE A 141 -9.90 14.77 -61.22
C ILE A 141 -8.74 14.52 -62.19
N ILE A 142 -7.64 13.89 -61.74
CA ILE A 142 -6.50 13.55 -62.58
C ILE A 142 -6.92 12.60 -63.72
N LYS A 143 -7.74 11.58 -63.43
CA LYS A 143 -8.27 10.68 -64.47
C LYS A 143 -9.13 11.44 -65.51
N ALA A 144 -9.97 12.37 -65.07
CA ALA A 144 -10.79 13.19 -65.96
C ALA A 144 -9.92 14.15 -66.81
N ALA A 145 -8.91 14.77 -66.19
CA ALA A 145 -7.95 15.62 -66.89
C ALA A 145 -7.14 14.83 -67.93
N GLY A 146 -6.67 13.63 -67.57
CA GLY A 146 -5.96 12.73 -68.49
C GLY A 146 -6.80 12.37 -69.72
N THR A 147 -8.05 11.95 -69.50
CA THR A 147 -8.97 11.63 -70.61
C THR A 147 -9.31 12.85 -71.47
N LEU A 148 -9.36 14.05 -70.89
CA LEU A 148 -9.54 15.30 -71.65
C LEU A 148 -8.30 15.62 -72.49
N VAL A 149 -7.09 15.47 -71.93
CA VAL A 149 -5.82 15.67 -72.64
C VAL A 149 -5.70 14.70 -73.82
N ASP A 150 -6.05 13.42 -73.63
CA ASP A 150 -6.04 12.42 -74.70
C ASP A 150 -7.01 12.81 -75.83
N ARG A 151 -8.21 13.29 -75.49
CA ARG A 151 -9.19 13.80 -76.47
C ARG A 151 -8.68 15.04 -77.21
N LEU A 152 -8.11 16.00 -76.48
CA LEU A 152 -7.53 17.22 -77.05
C LEU A 152 -6.37 16.90 -78.00
N ALA A 153 -5.51 15.91 -77.68
CA ALA A 153 -4.44 15.47 -78.55
C ALA A 153 -4.98 14.90 -79.88
N GLY A 154 -6.07 14.12 -79.82
CA GLY A 154 -6.76 13.62 -81.01
C GLY A 154 -7.38 14.73 -81.86
N GLU A 155 -8.06 15.68 -81.23
CA GLU A 155 -8.63 16.87 -81.90
C GLU A 155 -7.55 17.74 -82.54
N PHE A 156 -6.44 17.98 -81.84
CA PHE A 156 -5.30 18.73 -82.36
C PHE A 156 -4.71 18.06 -83.62
N SER A 157 -4.49 16.75 -83.58
CA SER A 157 -4.03 16.00 -84.77
C SER A 157 -5.03 16.11 -85.93
N ARG A 158 -6.33 16.09 -85.65
CA ARG A 158 -7.38 16.26 -86.66
C ARG A 158 -7.37 17.65 -87.27
N TRP A 159 -7.30 18.70 -86.44
CA TRP A 159 -7.20 20.08 -86.88
C TRP A 159 -5.94 20.33 -87.71
N GLN A 160 -4.82 19.69 -87.36
CA GLN A 160 -3.58 19.79 -88.13
C GLN A 160 -3.73 19.17 -89.53
N THR A 161 -4.39 18.02 -89.65
CA THR A 161 -4.72 17.43 -90.96
C THR A 161 -5.68 18.29 -91.76
N GLN A 162 -6.72 18.86 -91.14
CA GLN A 162 -7.67 19.77 -91.80
C GLN A 162 -7.00 21.06 -92.29
N MET A 163 -6.06 21.60 -91.51
CA MET A 163 -5.29 22.79 -91.91
C MET A 163 -4.41 22.47 -93.14
N GLN A 164 -3.76 21.30 -93.15
CA GLN A 164 -2.98 20.85 -94.30
C GLN A 164 -3.86 20.69 -95.55
N SER A 165 -5.03 20.05 -95.44
CA SER A 165 -5.92 19.88 -96.59
C SER A 165 -6.42 21.21 -97.15
N LEU A 166 -6.80 22.16 -96.28
CA LEU A 166 -7.23 23.49 -96.71
C LEU A 166 -6.11 24.28 -97.40
N SER A 167 -4.87 24.21 -96.89
CA SER A 167 -3.72 24.83 -97.58
C SER A 167 -3.53 24.24 -98.97
N GLN A 168 -3.69 22.92 -99.11
CA GLN A 168 -3.54 22.22 -100.38
C GLN A 168 -4.66 22.52 -101.38
N GLU A 169 -5.89 22.79 -100.90
CA GLU A 169 -6.98 23.31 -101.72
C GLU A 169 -6.77 24.76 -102.15
N MET A 170 -6.13 25.59 -101.32
CA MET A 170 -5.83 27.00 -101.65
C MET A 170 -4.66 27.17 -102.64
N ASP A 171 -3.73 26.21 -102.68
CA ASP A 171 -2.57 26.23 -103.58
C ASP A 171 -2.88 25.67 -105.00
N ASN A 172 -4.09 25.13 -105.21
CA ASN A 172 -4.62 24.68 -106.52
C ASN A 172 -5.57 25.71 -107.13
#